data_AF-A0A7Y1YBA7-F1
#
_entry.id   AF-A0A7Y1YBA7-F1
#
_cell.length_a   1.000
_cell.length_b   1.000
_cell.length_c   1.000
_cell.angle_alpha   90.00
_cell.angle_beta   90.00
_cell.angle_gamma   90.00
#
_symmetry.space_group_name_H-M   'P 1'
#
loop_
_entity.id
_entity.type
_entity.pdbx_description
1 polymer ?
#
loop_
_entity_poly.entity_id
_entity_poly.type
_entity_poly.pdbx_seq_one_letter_code
_entity_poly.pdbx_strand_id
1 'polypeptide(L)'
;MTRTVFDRDYKLIHNILWPLPYEPVDFNNRSMERDLEQRYQNRELPKRFEDQLFSHPRPMFELYDRKADPAELHNLAGQSSYEAIEYNLKGELHEWMIRYQDYANLLIPHKEMVPPAGELKAR
;
A
#
# COMPACT_ATOMS: atom_id res chain seq x y z
N MET A 1 2.99 -5.18 -7.56
CA MET A 1 3.93 -4.15 -8.07
C MET A 1 3.73 -2.87 -7.29
N THR A 2 4.80 -2.28 -6.76
CA THR A 2 4.74 -1.12 -5.87
C THR A 2 5.75 -0.04 -6.28
N ARG A 3 5.55 1.18 -5.78
CA ARG A 3 6.53 2.26 -5.75
C ARG A 3 6.65 2.78 -4.35
N THR A 4 7.84 3.20 -3.95
CA THR A 4 8.09 3.66 -2.59
C THR A 4 8.94 4.91 -2.63
N VAL A 5 8.60 5.87 -1.79
CA VAL A 5 9.45 7.00 -1.42
C VAL A 5 9.59 7.01 0.09
N PHE A 6 10.73 7.49 0.57
CA PHE A 6 10.96 7.68 1.98
C PHE A 6 11.78 8.94 2.19
N ASP A 7 11.51 9.63 3.28
CA ASP A 7 12.42 10.61 3.82
C ASP A 7 13.16 10.02 5.03
N ARG A 8 13.63 10.87 5.94
CA ARG A 8 14.31 10.45 7.16
C ARG A 8 13.39 9.65 8.10
N ASP A 9 12.14 10.09 8.25
CA ASP A 9 11.23 9.67 9.31
C ASP A 9 10.02 8.89 8.77
N TYR A 10 9.61 9.13 7.52
CA TYR A 10 8.41 8.56 6.91
C TYR A 10 8.72 7.75 5.65
N LYS A 11 7.87 6.74 5.41
CA LYS A 11 7.86 5.93 4.18
C LYS A 11 6.45 5.91 3.62
N LEU A 12 6.33 6.21 2.33
CA LEU A 12 5.09 6.06 1.57
C LEU A 12 5.25 4.94 0.54
N ILE A 13 4.33 3.99 0.54
CA ILE A 13 4.19 2.94 -0.47
C ILE A 13 2.94 3.22 -1.29
N HIS A 14 3.09 3.20 -2.62
CA HIS A 14 1.99 3.17 -3.57
C HIS A 14 1.82 1.75 -4.13
N ASN A 15 0.67 1.15 -3.81
CA ASN A 15 0.24 -0.13 -4.35
C ASN A 15 -0.49 0.08 -5.68
N ILE A 16 0.24 0.01 -6.79
CA ILE A 16 -0.31 0.26 -8.14
C ILE A 16 -1.46 -0.72 -8.45
N LEU A 17 -1.30 -1.97 -8.07
CA LEU A 17 -2.26 -3.05 -8.31
C LEU A 17 -3.07 -3.39 -7.05
N TRP A 18 -3.40 -2.38 -6.23
CA TRP A 18 -4.14 -2.55 -4.97
C TRP A 18 -5.48 -3.32 -5.06
N PRO A 19 -6.24 -3.32 -6.19
CA PRO A 19 -7.46 -4.11 -6.29
C PRO A 19 -7.19 -5.61 -6.47
N LEU A 20 -5.97 -5.99 -6.87
CA LEU A 20 -5.60 -7.39 -7.05
C LEU A 20 -5.12 -8.00 -5.73
N PRO A 21 -5.41 -9.28 -5.47
CA PRO A 21 -4.79 -10.01 -4.36
C PRO A 21 -3.26 -9.96 -4.47
N TYR A 22 -2.59 -9.87 -3.31
CA TYR A 22 -1.14 -9.99 -3.25
C TYR A 22 -0.76 -11.46 -3.34
N GLU A 23 0.22 -11.77 -4.20
CA GLU A 23 0.86 -13.08 -4.25
C GLU A 23 2.38 -12.88 -4.14
N PRO A 24 3.07 -13.59 -3.22
CA PRO A 24 4.50 -13.50 -3.08
C PRO A 24 5.21 -14.22 -4.24
N VAL A 25 6.13 -13.54 -4.92
CA VAL A 25 6.78 -14.11 -6.11
C VAL A 25 7.77 -15.23 -5.77
N ASP A 26 8.56 -15.05 -4.71
CA ASP A 26 9.72 -15.92 -4.43
C ASP A 26 9.36 -17.20 -3.66
N PHE A 27 8.24 -17.16 -2.92
CA PHE A 27 7.81 -18.24 -2.04
C PHE A 27 6.35 -18.66 -2.24
N ASN A 28 5.77 -18.35 -3.40
CA ASN A 28 4.46 -18.86 -3.81
C ASN A 28 4.44 -20.40 -3.73
N ASN A 29 3.36 -20.93 -3.17
CA ASN A 29 3.05 -22.33 -2.98
C ASN A 29 4.17 -23.10 -2.25
N ARG A 30 4.89 -22.45 -1.34
CA ARG A 30 5.87 -23.10 -0.45
C ARG A 30 5.20 -23.55 0.85
N SER A 31 5.85 -24.47 1.57
CA SER A 31 5.31 -24.99 2.83
C SER A 31 5.04 -23.89 3.85
N MET A 32 5.91 -22.87 3.90
CA MET A 32 5.75 -21.71 4.77
C MET A 32 4.48 -20.90 4.44
N GLU A 33 4.20 -20.63 3.16
CA GLU A 33 3.02 -19.87 2.76
C GLU A 33 1.74 -20.66 3.07
N ARG A 34 1.69 -21.95 2.73
CA ARG A 34 0.53 -22.80 3.05
C ARG A 34 0.25 -22.89 4.56
N ASP A 35 1.29 -22.98 5.38
CA ASP A 35 1.15 -22.94 6.84
C ASP A 35 0.57 -21.59 7.31
N LEU A 36 1.06 -20.49 6.73
CA LEU A 36 0.56 -19.15 7.04
C LEU A 36 -0.92 -18.98 6.62
N GLU A 37 -1.28 -19.42 5.42
CA GLU A 37 -2.66 -19.43 4.93
C GLU A 37 -3.56 -20.28 5.82
N GLN A 38 -3.12 -21.47 6.22
CA GLN A 38 -3.89 -22.34 7.11
C GLN A 38 -4.14 -21.67 8.46
N ARG A 39 -3.12 -21.05 9.06
CA ARG A 39 -3.27 -20.29 10.32
C ARG A 39 -4.21 -19.10 10.15
N TYR A 40 -4.15 -18.41 9.02
CA TYR A 40 -5.08 -17.32 8.71
C TYR A 40 -6.53 -17.82 8.66
N GLN A 41 -6.80 -18.92 7.93
CA GLN A 41 -8.14 -19.51 7.83
C GLN A 41 -8.65 -20.00 9.19
N ASN A 42 -7.77 -20.52 10.03
CA ASN A 42 -8.10 -20.98 11.38
C ASN A 42 -8.22 -19.84 12.42
N ARG A 43 -7.96 -18.57 12.04
CA ARG A 43 -7.90 -17.42 12.96
C ARG A 43 -6.88 -17.59 14.08
N GLU A 44 -5.76 -18.25 13.77
CA GLU A 44 -4.64 -18.48 14.68
C GLU A 44 -3.56 -17.40 14.53
N LEU A 45 -3.69 -16.50 13.55
CA LEU A 45 -2.77 -15.39 13.36
C LEU A 45 -3.12 -14.21 14.27
N PRO A 46 -2.11 -13.58 14.91
CA PRO A 46 -2.32 -12.29 15.54
C PRO A 46 -2.82 -11.26 14.52
N LYS A 47 -3.87 -10.50 14.87
CA LYS A 47 -4.53 -9.52 14.00
C LYS A 47 -3.56 -8.61 13.22
N ARG A 48 -2.48 -8.15 13.85
CA ARG A 48 -1.45 -7.31 13.20
C ARG A 48 -0.85 -7.94 11.95
N PHE A 49 -0.69 -9.26 11.92
CA PHE A 49 -0.16 -9.98 10.76
C PHE A 49 -1.26 -10.27 9.73
N GLU A 50 -2.50 -10.47 10.16
CA GLU A 50 -3.66 -10.57 9.26
C GLU A 50 -3.84 -9.29 8.46
N ASP A 51 -3.86 -8.14 9.14
CA ASP A 51 -4.03 -6.82 8.52
C ASP A 51 -2.89 -6.53 7.50
N GLN A 52 -1.67 -7.01 7.77
CA GLN A 52 -0.50 -6.74 6.92
C GLN A 52 -0.38 -7.70 5.73
N LEU A 53 -0.62 -9.00 5.94
CA LEU A 53 -0.37 -10.04 4.95
C LEU A 53 -1.62 -10.45 4.16
N PHE A 54 -2.80 -10.32 4.76
CA PHE A 54 -4.06 -10.84 4.21
C PHE A 54 -5.15 -9.78 3.99
N SER A 55 -4.85 -8.49 4.18
CA SER A 55 -5.79 -7.41 3.84
C SER A 55 -6.11 -7.41 2.34
N HIS A 56 -7.38 -7.56 2.00
CA HIS A 56 -7.88 -7.43 0.63
C HIS A 56 -9.18 -6.58 0.57
N PRO A 57 -9.23 -5.53 -0.26
CA PRO A 57 -8.13 -5.02 -1.08
C PRO A 57 -7.00 -4.44 -0.21
N ARG A 58 -5.78 -4.39 -0.74
CA ARG A 58 -4.68 -3.68 -0.08
C ARG A 58 -5.00 -2.17 -0.11
N PRO A 59 -4.60 -1.37 0.89
CA PRO A 59 -4.67 0.08 0.76
C PRO A 59 -3.92 0.56 -0.48
N MET A 60 -4.47 1.48 -1.27
CA MET A 60 -3.76 2.05 -2.43
C MET A 60 -2.48 2.77 -1.98
N PHE A 61 -2.55 3.46 -0.85
CA PHE A 61 -1.42 4.14 -0.22
C PHE A 61 -1.21 3.62 1.20
N GLU A 62 0.05 3.41 1.55
CA GLU A 62 0.48 3.09 2.90
C GLU A 62 1.52 4.11 3.35
N LEU A 63 1.30 4.80 4.47
CA LEU A 63 2.23 5.76 5.06
C LEU A 63 2.66 5.26 6.44
N TYR A 64 3.95 5.22 6.71
CA TYR A 64 4.49 4.73 7.98
C TYR A 64 5.48 5.72 8.58
N ASP A 65 5.36 5.96 9.88
CA ASP A 65 6.38 6.62 10.70
C ASP A 65 7.41 5.58 11.11
N ARG A 66 8.60 5.62 10.53
CA ARG A 66 9.65 4.61 10.71
C ARG A 66 10.32 4.69 12.08
N LYS A 67 10.16 5.80 12.79
CA LYS A 67 10.74 6.00 14.12
C LYS A 67 9.80 5.48 15.20
N ALA A 68 8.52 5.81 15.09
CA ALA A 68 7.49 5.36 16.03
C ALA A 68 7.03 3.92 15.73
N ASP A 69 7.05 3.51 14.47
CA ASP A 69 6.61 2.19 14.00
C ASP A 69 7.63 1.55 13.02
N PRO A 70 8.78 1.06 13.54
CA PRO A 70 9.81 0.42 12.73
C PRO A 70 9.34 -0.86 12.00
N ALA A 71 8.24 -1.47 12.44
CA ALA A 71 7.68 -2.69 11.87
C ALA A 71 6.60 -2.43 10.81
N GLU A 72 6.27 -1.16 10.53
CA GLU A 72 5.33 -0.74 9.49
C GLU A 72 3.94 -1.42 9.65
N LEU A 73 3.44 -1.46 10.89
CA LEU A 73 2.18 -2.13 11.25
C LEU A 73 0.97 -1.18 11.23
N HIS A 74 1.18 0.13 11.35
CA HIS A 74 0.13 1.13 11.48
C HIS A 74 0.15 2.09 10.28
N ASN A 75 -0.73 1.84 9.31
CA ASN A 75 -0.88 2.70 8.15
C ASN A 75 -1.50 4.06 8.55
N LEU A 76 -0.78 5.15 8.28
CA LEU A 76 -1.13 6.53 8.57
C LEU A 76 -1.78 7.25 7.38
N ALA A 77 -1.87 6.61 6.21
CA ALA A 77 -2.41 7.24 5.01
C ALA A 77 -3.90 7.60 5.19
N GLY A 78 -4.28 8.79 4.74
CA GLY A 78 -5.63 9.35 4.86
C GLY A 78 -5.96 9.94 6.23
N GLN A 79 -5.04 9.89 7.21
CA GLN A 79 -5.24 10.53 8.51
C GLN A 79 -4.94 12.04 8.42
N SER A 80 -5.86 12.87 8.93
CA SER A 80 -5.75 14.34 8.84
C SER A 80 -4.47 14.91 9.45
N SER A 81 -3.95 14.30 10.51
CA SER A 81 -2.68 14.71 11.14
C SER A 81 -1.46 14.51 10.26
N TYR A 82 -1.55 13.67 9.22
CA TYR A 82 -0.45 13.32 8.32
C TYR A 82 -0.67 13.79 6.87
N GLU A 83 -1.74 14.53 6.59
CA GLU A 83 -2.13 14.94 5.23
C GLU A 83 -0.99 15.69 4.50
N ALA A 84 -0.32 16.61 5.18
CA ALA A 84 0.77 17.37 4.58
C ALA A 84 1.99 16.48 4.23
N ILE A 85 2.31 15.51 5.11
CA ILE A 85 3.41 14.56 4.90
C ILE A 85 3.07 13.65 3.72
N GLU A 86 1.85 13.11 3.70
CA GLU A 86 1.37 12.25 2.62
C GLU A 86 1.38 12.99 1.27
N TYR A 87 0.89 14.23 1.24
CA TYR A 87 0.87 15.05 0.03
C TYR A 87 2.28 15.29 -0.52
N ASN A 88 3.22 15.68 0.35
CA ASN A 88 4.60 15.96 -0.05
C ASN A 88 5.29 14.72 -0.59
N LEU A 89 5.18 13.58 0.10
CA LEU A 89 5.76 12.31 -0.36
C LEU A 89 5.12 11.83 -1.66
N LYS A 90 3.80 11.97 -1.83
CA LYS A 90 3.14 11.71 -3.12
C LYS A 90 3.70 12.59 -4.23
N GLY A 91 3.94 13.88 -3.96
CA GLY A 91 4.56 14.81 -4.89
C GLY A 91 5.96 14.37 -5.32
N GLU A 92 6.84 14.12 -4.36
CA GLU A 92 8.22 13.63 -4.59
C GLU A 92 8.24 12.35 -5.44
N LEU A 93 7.40 11.36 -5.07
CA LEU A 93 7.34 10.10 -5.82
C LEU A 93 6.79 10.31 -7.23
N HIS A 94 5.80 11.20 -7.39
CA HIS A 94 5.21 11.52 -8.69
C HIS A 94 6.22 12.22 -9.61
N GLU A 95 6.97 13.20 -9.11
CA GLU A 95 8.03 13.86 -9.87
C GLU A 95 9.11 12.86 -10.31
N TRP A 96 9.49 11.94 -9.43
CA TRP A 96 10.42 10.86 -9.76
C TRP A 96 9.86 9.98 -10.89
N MET A 97 8.60 9.55 -10.77
CA MET A 97 7.94 8.72 -11.79
C MET A 97 7.92 9.41 -13.16
N ILE A 98 7.58 10.71 -13.22
CA ILE A 98 7.61 11.49 -14.47
C ILE A 98 9.03 11.57 -15.02
N ARG A 99 10.00 11.94 -14.19
CA ARG A 99 11.40 12.13 -14.60
C ARG A 99 12.00 10.88 -15.23
N TYR A 100 11.64 9.71 -14.71
CA TYR A 100 12.16 8.43 -15.16
C TYR A 100 11.22 7.67 -16.10
N GLN A 101 10.20 8.35 -16.64
CA GLN A 101 9.25 7.79 -17.62
C GLN A 101 8.59 6.50 -17.13
N ASP A 102 8.24 6.47 -15.85
CA ASP A 102 7.52 5.36 -15.25
C ASP A 102 6.07 5.35 -15.75
N TYR A 103 5.69 4.27 -16.43
CA TYR A 103 4.38 4.11 -17.05
C TYR A 103 3.27 3.67 -16.08
N ALA A 104 3.58 3.53 -14.79
CA ALA A 104 2.55 3.25 -13.79
C ALA A 104 1.59 4.44 -13.61
N ASN A 105 0.37 4.15 -13.13
CA ASN A 105 -0.65 5.18 -12.90
C ASN A 105 -0.13 6.31 -11.99
N LEU A 106 -0.40 7.55 -12.38
CA LEU A 106 0.01 8.73 -11.63
C LEU A 106 -0.73 8.83 -10.28
N LEU A 107 0.01 9.28 -9.26
CA LEU A 107 -0.39 9.19 -7.84
C LEU A 107 -1.39 10.24 -7.41
N ILE A 108 -1.27 11.43 -7.99
CA ILE A 108 -2.11 12.57 -7.70
C ILE A 108 -3.04 12.68 -8.89
N PRO A 109 -4.34 12.35 -8.75
CA PRO A 109 -5.27 12.55 -9.83
C PRO A 109 -5.26 14.03 -10.21
N HIS A 110 -5.28 14.31 -11.51
CA HIS A 110 -5.69 15.64 -11.96
C HIS A 110 -7.05 15.93 -11.31
N LYS A 111 -7.32 17.17 -10.90
CA LYS A 111 -8.50 17.60 -10.11
C LYS A 111 -9.86 17.15 -10.68
N GLU A 112 -9.87 16.62 -11.90
CA GLU A 112 -11.01 16.19 -12.71
C GLU A 112 -11.13 14.66 -12.89
N MET A 113 -10.20 13.85 -12.36
CA MET A 113 -10.14 12.39 -12.59
C MET A 113 -10.55 11.52 -11.39
N VAL A 114 -11.13 12.09 -10.34
CA VAL A 114 -11.72 11.30 -9.25
C VAL A 114 -13.20 11.05 -9.57
N PRO A 115 -13.60 9.87 -10.09
CA PRO A 115 -15.00 9.54 -10.18
C PRO A 115 -15.59 9.49 -8.76
N PRO A 116 -16.86 9.93 -8.58
CA PRO A 116 -17.50 9.90 -7.27
C PRO A 116 -17.49 8.46 -6.73
N ALA A 117 -17.26 8.34 -5.43
CA ALA A 117 -17.21 7.06 -4.73
C ALA A 117 -18.53 6.28 -4.97
N GLY A 118 -18.49 5.27 -5.83
CA GLY A 118 -19.67 4.45 -6.17
C GLY A 118 -19.67 3.78 -7.54
N GLU A 119 -18.79 4.15 -8.48
CA GLU A 119 -18.89 3.69 -9.88
C GLU A 119 -17.91 2.60 -10.34
N LEU A 120 -17.06 2.06 -9.47
CA LEU A 120 -16.28 0.87 -9.82
C LEU A 120 -17.15 -0.40 -9.69
N LYS A 121 -18.11 -0.56 -10.59
CA LYS A 121 -18.74 -1.86 -10.83
C LYS A 121 -17.83 -2.68 -11.75
N ALA A 122 -17.28 -3.77 -11.20
CA ALA A 122 -16.57 -4.78 -11.96
C ALA A 122 -17.42 -5.26 -13.15
N ARG A 123 -16.81 -5.32 -14.34
CA ARG A 123 -17.33 -6.05 -15.49
C ARG A 123 -16.76 -7.45 -15.51
#